data_AF-A0A973GY41-F1
#
_entry.id   AF-A0A973GY41-F1
#
_cell.length_a   1.000
_cell.length_b   1.000
_cell.length_c   1.000
_cell.angle_alpha   90.00
_cell.angle_beta   90.00
_cell.angle_gamma   90.00
#
_symmetry.space_group_name_H-M   'P 1'
#
loop_
_entity.id
_entity.type
_entity.pdbx_description
1 polymer ?
#
loop_
_entity_poly.entity_id
_entity_poly.type
_entity_poly.pdbx_seq_one_letter_code
_entity_poly.pdbx_strand_id
1 'polypeptide(L)'
;MKKIAFTLILIMSGISSVLSAQEFTNFISCKVNDSMEYKAEARRMKIPVRGFEYLALAAFKVSPDIQVWIRLYYFSDSIKPGTYPILSEDDLESESKNKANHDLVWVLVDYTQETKGLGHAFHDGESLSGTLTINKVGKTSIEGSFEATLKGVYYKLEIC
;
A
#
# COMPACT_ATOMS: atom_id res chain seq x y z
N MET A 1 -28.04 53.31 -0.27
CA MET A 1 -28.47 51.94 0.12
C MET A 1 -27.91 50.81 -0.75
N LYS A 2 -27.40 51.03 -1.98
CA LYS A 2 -26.88 49.95 -2.85
C LYS A 2 -25.44 49.44 -2.54
N LYS A 3 -24.63 50.19 -1.77
CA LYS A 3 -23.23 49.82 -1.49
C LYS A 3 -23.07 48.78 -0.36
N ILE A 4 -24.04 48.68 0.55
CA ILE A 4 -23.99 47.75 1.69
C ILE A 4 -24.30 46.31 1.25
N ALA A 5 -25.19 46.15 0.25
CA ALA A 5 -25.52 44.84 -0.29
C ALA A 5 -24.33 44.15 -1.00
N PHE A 6 -23.44 44.94 -1.61
CA PHE A 6 -22.27 44.42 -2.32
C PHE A 6 -21.19 43.89 -1.36
N THR A 7 -21.01 44.55 -0.21
CA THR A 7 -20.07 44.11 0.83
C THR A 7 -20.53 42.82 1.52
N LEU A 8 -21.85 42.65 1.71
CA LEU A 8 -22.40 41.45 2.36
C LEU A 8 -22.28 40.19 1.48
N ILE A 9 -22.39 40.34 0.16
CA ILE A 9 -22.21 39.24 -0.80
C ILE A 9 -20.74 38.82 -0.88
N LEU A 10 -19.79 39.76 -0.76
CA LEU A 10 -18.36 39.47 -0.82
C LEU A 10 -17.84 38.73 0.43
N ILE A 11 -18.48 38.94 1.59
CA ILE A 11 -18.14 38.23 2.83
C ILE A 11 -18.69 36.79 2.81
N MET A 12 -19.84 36.56 2.16
CA MET A 12 -20.46 35.23 2.07
C MET A 12 -19.78 34.30 1.06
N SER A 13 -19.04 34.81 0.08
CA SER A 13 -18.30 34.00 -0.90
C SER A 13 -16.85 33.68 -0.48
N GLY A 14 -16.36 34.25 0.64
CA GLY A 14 -15.00 34.00 1.15
C GLY A 14 -14.84 32.78 2.06
N ILE A 15 -15.93 32.08 2.42
CA ILE A 15 -15.89 31.02 3.45
C ILE A 15 -15.91 29.60 2.84
N SER A 16 -16.16 29.45 1.54
CA SER A 16 -16.41 28.13 0.93
C SER A 16 -15.19 27.38 0.39
N SER A 17 -13.97 27.88 0.61
CA SER A 17 -12.75 27.27 0.06
C SER A 17 -11.73 26.86 1.12
N VAL A 18 -12.18 26.52 2.33
CA VAL A 18 -11.41 25.58 3.16
C VAL A 18 -11.68 24.18 2.60
N LEU A 19 -11.04 23.87 1.47
CA LEU A 19 -10.75 22.50 1.10
C LEU A 19 -9.92 21.95 2.26
N SER A 20 -10.58 21.33 3.23
CA SER A 20 -9.89 20.50 4.22
C SER A 20 -9.08 19.51 3.40
N ALA A 21 -7.76 19.72 3.34
CA ALA A 21 -6.84 18.68 2.95
C ALA A 21 -7.19 17.48 3.81
N GLN A 22 -7.67 16.41 3.18
CA GLN A 22 -8.07 15.21 3.90
C GLN A 22 -6.83 14.72 4.66
N GLU A 23 -6.82 14.88 5.98
CA GLU A 23 -5.74 14.33 6.79
C GLU A 23 -5.83 12.81 6.66
N PHE A 24 -4.88 12.25 5.90
CA PHE A 24 -4.78 10.83 5.75
C PHE A 24 -4.32 10.24 7.09
N THR A 25 -5.11 9.32 7.65
CA THR A 25 -4.82 8.68 8.96
C THR A 25 -4.12 7.34 8.82
N ASN A 26 -3.91 6.87 7.59
CA ASN A 26 -3.30 5.58 7.29
C ASN A 26 -1.89 5.79 6.75
N PHE A 27 -0.89 5.19 7.39
CA PHE A 27 0.49 5.29 6.95
C PHE A 27 1.18 3.93 7.08
N ILE A 28 2.05 3.61 6.12
CA ILE A 28 3.05 2.57 6.27
C ILE A 28 4.40 3.26 6.49
N SER A 29 5.10 2.88 7.56
CA SER A 29 6.53 3.16 7.71
C SER A 29 7.32 1.92 7.31
N CYS A 30 8.24 2.08 6.38
CA CYS A 30 9.17 1.03 5.97
C CYS A 30 10.61 1.48 6.22
N LYS A 31 11.44 0.54 6.69
CA LYS A 31 12.88 0.69 6.80
C LYS A 31 13.53 -0.30 5.85
N VAL A 32 14.27 0.19 4.86
CA VAL A 32 15.04 -0.65 3.93
C VAL A 32 16.52 -0.56 4.28
N ASN A 33 17.16 -1.70 4.53
CA ASN A 33 18.61 -1.85 4.77
C ASN A 33 19.19 -0.79 5.74
N ASP A 34 18.53 -0.60 6.87
CA ASP A 34 18.91 0.29 7.99
C ASP A 34 19.13 1.78 7.72
N SER A 35 19.03 2.24 6.47
CA SER A 35 19.46 3.58 6.04
C SER A 35 18.35 4.41 5.41
N MET A 36 17.25 3.79 4.98
CA MET A 36 16.12 4.48 4.36
C MET A 36 14.83 4.23 5.14
N GLU A 37 14.47 5.18 5.99
CA GLU A 37 13.15 5.27 6.59
C GLU A 37 12.25 6.13 5.72
N TYR A 38 11.09 5.61 5.34
CA TYR A 38 10.05 6.41 4.71
C TYR A 38 8.68 6.03 5.26
N LYS A 39 7.88 7.07 5.47
CA LYS A 39 6.48 6.99 5.88
C LYS A 39 5.65 7.52 4.72
N ALA A 40 4.72 6.72 4.25
CA ALA A 40 3.85 7.12 3.16
C ALA A 40 2.39 6.75 3.41
N GLU A 41 1.50 7.50 2.76
CA GLU A 41 0.05 7.30 2.84
C GLU A 41 -0.30 5.89 2.40
N ALA A 42 -1.00 5.15 3.28
CA ALA A 42 -1.46 3.81 3.00
C ALA A 42 -2.88 3.81 2.43
N ARG A 43 -3.04 3.26 1.23
CA ARG A 43 -4.35 3.10 0.59
C ARG A 43 -4.80 1.65 0.61
N ARG A 44 -6.01 1.40 1.13
CA ARG A 44 -6.71 0.12 1.04
C ARG A 44 -7.40 0.03 -0.31
N MET A 45 -6.95 -0.87 -1.18
CA MET A 45 -7.66 -1.19 -2.42
C MET A 45 -8.28 -2.58 -2.34
N LYS A 46 -9.61 -2.65 -2.50
CA LYS A 46 -10.35 -3.89 -2.66
C LYS A 46 -10.55 -4.15 -4.16
N ILE A 47 -9.90 -5.18 -4.70
CA ILE A 47 -10.14 -5.62 -6.07
C ILE A 47 -11.14 -6.77 -6.00
N PRO A 48 -12.37 -6.60 -6.52
CA PRO A 48 -13.39 -7.66 -6.45
C PRO A 48 -13.06 -8.72 -7.49
N VAL A 49 -12.55 -9.86 -7.04
CA VAL A 49 -12.35 -11.01 -7.91
C VAL A 49 -13.20 -12.18 -7.45
N ARG A 50 -13.72 -12.95 -8.41
CA ARG A 50 -14.73 -13.96 -8.11
C ARG A 50 -14.10 -15.11 -7.32
N GLY A 51 -14.54 -15.26 -6.07
CA GLY A 51 -14.09 -16.33 -5.18
C GLY A 51 -12.93 -15.96 -4.26
N PHE A 52 -12.41 -14.73 -4.31
CA PHE A 52 -11.33 -14.26 -3.42
C PHE A 52 -11.43 -12.75 -3.17
N GLU A 53 -11.08 -12.35 -1.96
CA GLU A 53 -10.89 -10.95 -1.63
C GLU A 53 -9.41 -10.58 -1.77
N TYR A 54 -9.18 -9.35 -2.20
CA TYR A 54 -7.85 -8.79 -2.33
C TYR A 54 -7.78 -7.47 -1.56
N LEU A 55 -6.73 -7.31 -0.77
CA LEU A 55 -6.39 -6.08 -0.08
C LEU A 55 -4.95 -5.71 -0.38
N ALA A 56 -4.75 -4.59 -1.08
CA ALA A 56 -3.43 -3.94 -1.14
C ALA A 56 -3.34 -2.82 -0.10
N LEU A 57 -2.19 -2.73 0.57
CA LEU A 57 -1.74 -1.57 1.32
C LEU A 57 -0.46 -1.07 0.64
N ALA A 58 -0.43 0.18 0.22
CA ALA A 58 0.68 0.72 -0.55
C ALA A 58 1.32 1.93 0.12
N ALA A 59 2.64 2.08 0.02
CA ALA A 59 3.39 3.20 0.57
C ALA A 59 4.23 3.83 -0.55
N PHE A 60 4.01 5.10 -0.86
CA PHE A 60 4.68 5.82 -1.95
C PHE A 60 5.55 6.99 -1.46
N LYS A 61 6.79 7.07 -1.95
CA LYS A 61 7.62 8.28 -1.90
C LYS A 61 7.78 8.78 -3.32
N VAL A 62 7.59 10.08 -3.56
CA VAL A 62 7.60 10.66 -4.93
C VAL A 62 9.01 10.99 -5.42
N SER A 63 9.96 11.27 -4.51
CA SER A 63 11.33 11.59 -4.88
C SER A 63 12.33 11.11 -3.83
N PRO A 64 13.14 10.07 -4.10
CA PRO A 64 13.03 9.16 -5.26
C PRO A 64 11.67 8.44 -5.31
N ASP A 65 11.23 8.01 -6.51
CA ASP A 65 10.02 7.18 -6.65
C ASP A 65 10.25 5.81 -6.02
N ILE A 66 9.64 5.60 -4.85
CA ILE A 66 9.71 4.35 -4.10
C ILE A 66 8.28 3.89 -3.80
N GLN A 67 8.00 2.63 -4.04
CA GLN A 67 6.70 2.02 -3.84
C GLN A 67 6.88 0.73 -3.03
N VAL A 68 6.15 0.60 -1.93
CA VAL A 68 5.96 -0.67 -1.22
C VAL A 68 4.53 -1.08 -1.34
N TRP A 69 4.31 -2.35 -1.65
CA TRP A 69 3.01 -2.97 -1.72
C TRP A 69 2.97 -4.15 -0.76
N ILE A 70 1.97 -4.19 0.12
CA ILE A 70 1.62 -5.37 0.91
C ILE A 70 0.31 -5.88 0.35
N ARG A 71 0.34 -7.05 -0.30
CA ARG A 71 -0.81 -7.67 -0.96
C ARG A 71 -1.32 -8.81 -0.09
N LEU A 72 -2.59 -8.78 0.29
CA LEU A 72 -3.26 -9.85 1.02
C LEU A 72 -4.34 -10.45 0.13
N TYR A 73 -4.26 -11.77 -0.07
CA TYR A 73 -5.29 -12.58 -0.74
C TYR A 73 -5.96 -13.45 0.31
N TYR A 74 -7.29 -13.43 0.39
CA TYR A 74 -8.02 -14.09 1.46
C TYR A 74 -9.45 -14.43 1.06
N PHE A 75 -10.09 -15.37 1.76
CA PHE A 75 -11.49 -15.74 1.51
C PHE A 75 -12.43 -15.15 2.57
N SER A 76 -13.30 -14.21 2.21
CA SER A 76 -14.30 -13.60 3.13
C SER A 76 -13.69 -12.89 4.34
N ASP A 77 -14.28 -12.97 5.55
CA ASP A 77 -13.85 -12.25 6.76
C ASP A 77 -12.62 -12.89 7.47
N SER A 78 -11.71 -13.48 6.72
CA SER A 78 -10.55 -14.23 7.23
C SER A 78 -9.39 -13.35 7.71
N ILE A 79 -9.37 -12.05 7.39
CA ILE A 79 -8.41 -11.13 8.00
C ILE A 79 -8.78 -10.87 9.46
N LYS A 80 -7.94 -11.38 10.36
CA LYS A 80 -8.07 -11.26 11.82
C LYS A 80 -6.72 -10.82 12.41
N PRO A 81 -6.69 -10.31 13.65
CA PRO A 81 -5.43 -10.14 14.35
C PRO A 81 -4.67 -11.47 14.45
N GLY A 82 -3.38 -11.43 14.16
CA GLY A 82 -2.53 -12.61 14.07
C GLY A 82 -1.27 -12.37 13.23
N THR A 83 -0.44 -13.40 13.15
CA THR A 83 0.78 -13.40 12.33
C THR A 83 0.59 -14.29 11.12
N TYR A 84 0.87 -13.73 9.95
CA TYR A 84 0.73 -14.37 8.66
C TYR A 84 2.12 -14.51 8.01
N PRO A 85 2.44 -15.66 7.41
CA PRO A 85 3.67 -15.81 6.64
C PRO A 85 3.58 -14.98 5.36
N ILE A 86 4.67 -14.28 5.05
CA ILE A 86 4.88 -13.67 3.73
C ILE A 86 5.48 -14.75 2.84
N LEU A 87 4.85 -14.98 1.70
CA LEU A 87 5.23 -16.03 0.75
C LEU A 87 5.94 -15.45 -0.48
N SER A 88 6.63 -16.30 -1.21
CA SER A 88 7.03 -15.98 -2.58
C SER A 88 5.86 -16.15 -3.56
N GLU A 89 5.95 -15.53 -4.74
CA GLU A 89 4.95 -15.73 -5.79
C GLU A 89 4.88 -17.20 -6.24
N ASP A 90 6.05 -17.87 -6.32
CA ASP A 90 6.16 -19.28 -6.65
C ASP A 90 5.43 -20.17 -5.62
N ASP A 91 5.59 -19.86 -4.32
CA ASP A 91 4.91 -20.58 -3.24
C ASP A 91 3.39 -20.38 -3.31
N LEU A 92 2.95 -19.14 -3.59
CA LEU A 92 1.52 -18.84 -3.74
C LEU A 92 0.90 -19.60 -4.93
N GLU A 93 1.60 -19.68 -6.06
CA GLU A 93 1.13 -20.46 -7.20
C GLU A 93 0.98 -21.94 -6.85
N SER A 94 1.90 -22.48 -6.06
CA SER A 94 1.84 -23.87 -5.58
C SER A 94 0.67 -24.10 -4.61
N GLU A 95 0.44 -23.17 -3.67
CA GLU A 95 -0.66 -23.22 -2.71
C GLU A 95 -2.03 -23.10 -3.39
N SER A 96 -2.12 -22.30 -4.46
CA SER A 96 -3.35 -22.12 -5.24
C SER A 96 -3.83 -23.39 -5.95
N LYS A 97 -2.92 -24.34 -6.22
CA LYS A 97 -3.20 -25.63 -6.88
C LYS A 97 -3.70 -26.69 -5.90
N ASN A 98 -3.46 -26.51 -4.60
CA ASN A 98 -4.00 -27.38 -3.55
C ASN A 98 -5.45 -26.97 -3.23
N LYS A 99 -6.25 -27.86 -2.62
CA LYS A 99 -7.60 -27.48 -2.15
C LYS A 99 -7.46 -26.32 -1.17
N ALA A 100 -7.80 -25.12 -1.62
CA ALA A 100 -7.63 -23.90 -0.86
C ALA A 100 -8.36 -23.99 0.48
N ASN A 101 -7.61 -23.90 1.58
CA ASN A 101 -8.21 -23.75 2.89
C ASN A 101 -8.79 -22.33 2.98
N HIS A 102 -10.10 -22.24 3.17
CA HIS A 102 -10.85 -20.98 3.18
C HIS A 102 -10.51 -20.06 4.37
N ASP A 103 -9.76 -20.54 5.36
CA ASP A 103 -9.29 -19.73 6.47
C ASP A 103 -7.91 -19.10 6.21
N LEU A 104 -7.29 -19.35 5.05
CA LEU A 104 -5.97 -18.83 4.73
C LEU A 104 -6.01 -17.38 4.26
N VAL A 105 -4.97 -16.66 4.68
CA VAL A 105 -4.59 -15.35 4.17
C VAL A 105 -3.19 -15.51 3.62
N TRP A 106 -3.02 -15.25 2.33
CA TRP A 106 -1.73 -15.23 1.68
C TRP A 106 -1.23 -13.80 1.59
N VAL A 107 0.03 -13.58 1.98
CA VAL A 107 0.64 -12.25 2.03
C VAL A 107 1.83 -12.21 1.09
N LEU A 108 1.87 -11.23 0.20
CA LEU A 108 3.01 -10.88 -0.64
C LEU A 108 3.46 -9.46 -0.33
N VAL A 109 4.75 -9.19 -0.53
CA VAL A 109 5.32 -7.84 -0.40
C VAL A 109 6.15 -7.53 -1.63
N ASP A 110 5.87 -6.38 -2.26
CA ASP A 110 6.65 -5.87 -3.38
C ASP A 110 7.28 -4.55 -3.02
N TYR A 111 8.46 -4.32 -3.59
CA TYR A 111 9.21 -3.08 -3.49
C TYR A 111 9.66 -2.67 -4.88
N THR A 112 9.47 -1.41 -5.22
CA THR A 112 10.03 -0.80 -6.42
C THR A 112 10.73 0.48 -6.02
N GLN A 113 11.95 0.67 -6.51
CA GLN A 113 12.69 1.91 -6.38
C GLN A 113 13.21 2.35 -7.75
N GLU A 114 12.86 3.57 -8.17
CA GLU A 114 13.50 4.21 -9.30
C GLU A 114 14.96 4.54 -8.94
N THR A 115 15.90 3.94 -9.69
CA THR A 115 17.34 4.12 -9.50
C THR A 115 17.94 5.13 -10.48
N LYS A 116 17.22 5.43 -11.57
CA LYS A 116 17.57 6.45 -12.56
C LYS A 116 16.30 7.14 -13.04
N GLY A 117 16.21 8.46 -12.78
CA GLY A 117 15.04 9.30 -13.04
C GLY A 117 14.45 9.16 -14.46
N LEU A 118 13.17 9.52 -14.61
CA LEU A 118 12.36 9.42 -15.84
C LEU A 118 12.02 7.99 -16.25
N GLY A 119 11.96 7.06 -15.31
CA GLY A 119 11.58 5.67 -15.53
C GLY A 119 12.61 4.86 -16.32
N HIS A 120 13.88 5.24 -16.23
CA HIS A 120 14.95 4.61 -17.02
C HIS A 120 15.59 3.40 -16.34
N ALA A 121 15.54 3.31 -15.01
CA ALA A 121 16.01 2.14 -14.28
C ALA A 121 15.27 1.97 -12.95
N PHE A 122 14.96 0.71 -12.63
CA PHE A 122 14.23 0.32 -11.43
C PHE A 122 14.95 -0.81 -10.72
N HIS A 123 14.86 -0.80 -9.40
CA HIS A 123 15.19 -1.93 -8.55
C HIS A 123 13.87 -2.45 -7.99
N ASP A 124 13.47 -3.62 -8.47
CA ASP A 124 12.26 -4.30 -8.01
C ASP A 124 12.64 -5.44 -7.07
N GLY A 125 11.83 -5.67 -6.05
CA GLY A 125 11.98 -6.76 -5.11
C GLY A 125 10.62 -7.38 -4.86
N GLU A 126 10.49 -8.66 -5.16
CA GLU A 126 9.30 -9.45 -4.84
C GLU A 126 9.54 -10.24 -3.56
N SER A 127 8.48 -10.56 -2.82
CA SER A 127 8.62 -11.27 -1.56
C SER A 127 9.27 -12.64 -1.75
N LEU A 128 10.21 -12.95 -0.86
CA LEU A 128 10.81 -14.27 -0.74
C LEU A 128 10.31 -14.97 0.53
N SER A 129 10.38 -14.26 1.66
CA SER A 129 9.93 -14.76 2.95
C SER A 129 9.71 -13.62 3.93
N GLY A 130 9.02 -13.88 5.04
CA GLY A 130 8.85 -12.90 6.10
C GLY A 130 7.60 -13.13 6.92
N THR A 131 7.21 -12.12 7.70
CA THR A 131 6.00 -12.14 8.51
C THR A 131 5.25 -10.82 8.44
N LEU A 132 3.92 -10.88 8.39
CA LEU A 132 3.02 -9.77 8.62
C LEU A 132 2.27 -10.03 9.93
N THR A 133 2.42 -9.16 10.92
CA THR A 133 1.66 -9.20 12.16
C THR A 133 0.57 -8.13 12.14
N ILE A 134 -0.68 -8.55 12.15
CA ILE A 134 -1.85 -7.67 12.29
C ILE A 134 -2.24 -7.62 13.76
N ASN A 135 -2.19 -6.43 14.35
CA ASN A 135 -2.59 -6.19 15.75
C ASN A 135 -4.07 -5.86 15.86
N LYS A 136 -4.61 -5.12 14.89
CA LYS A 136 -6.00 -4.66 14.92
C LYS A 136 -6.58 -4.52 13.53
N VAL A 137 -7.81 -5.02 13.37
CA VAL A 137 -8.63 -4.83 12.18
C VAL A 137 -9.80 -3.92 12.55
N GLY A 138 -9.79 -2.70 12.02
CA GLY A 138 -10.91 -1.76 12.12
C GLY A 138 -11.82 -1.85 10.91
N LYS A 139 -12.95 -1.12 10.96
CA LYS A 139 -13.89 -1.03 9.83
C LYS A 139 -13.23 -0.52 8.54
N THR A 140 -12.28 0.42 8.69
CA THR A 140 -11.62 1.11 7.57
C THR A 140 -10.09 1.15 7.69
N SER A 141 -9.52 0.49 8.70
CA SER A 141 -8.10 0.53 8.99
C SER A 141 -7.58 -0.85 9.38
N ILE A 142 -6.29 -1.08 9.13
CA ILE A 142 -5.53 -2.21 9.65
C ILE A 142 -4.28 -1.65 10.29
N GLU A 143 -3.95 -2.15 11.48
CA GLU A 143 -2.76 -1.77 12.23
C GLU A 143 -1.90 -3.02 12.45
N GLY A 144 -0.61 -2.90 12.18
CA GLY A 144 0.31 -4.03 12.23
C GLY A 144 1.74 -3.64 11.89
N SER A 145 2.61 -4.65 11.84
CA SER A 145 4.01 -4.56 11.42
C SER A 145 4.33 -5.69 10.45
N PHE A 146 5.34 -5.50 9.61
CA PHE A 146 5.83 -6.55 8.74
C PHE A 146 7.36 -6.53 8.68
N GLU A 147 7.93 -7.70 8.40
CA GLU A 147 9.33 -7.88 8.09
C GLU A 147 9.40 -8.83 6.89
N ALA A 148 10.02 -8.38 5.80
CA ALA A 148 10.09 -9.14 4.56
C ALA A 148 11.53 -9.18 4.03
N THR A 149 11.96 -10.36 3.60
CA THR A 149 13.11 -10.55 2.73
C THR A 149 12.61 -10.55 1.29
N LEU A 150 13.23 -9.75 0.44
CA LEU A 150 12.84 -9.61 -0.97
C LEU A 150 13.91 -10.23 -1.88
N LYS A 151 13.46 -10.86 -2.96
CA LYS A 151 14.30 -11.28 -4.08
C LYS A 151 14.42 -10.10 -5.04
N GLY A 152 15.57 -9.42 -5.00
CA GLY A 152 15.83 -8.24 -5.84
C GLY A 152 16.14 -8.60 -7.29
N VAL A 153 15.58 -7.83 -8.22
CA VAL A 153 15.86 -7.83 -9.66
C VAL A 153 16.15 -6.40 -10.11
N TYR A 154 17.23 -6.21 -10.87
CA TYR A 154 17.61 -4.90 -11.39
C TYR A 154 17.18 -4.79 -12.86
N TYR A 155 16.32 -3.83 -13.15
CA TYR A 155 15.90 -3.52 -14.51
C TYR A 155 16.61 -2.25 -14.98
N LYS A 156 17.33 -2.37 -16.10
CA LYS A 156 17.89 -1.25 -16.84
C LYS A 156 17.25 -1.24 -18.22
N LEU A 157 16.52 -0.18 -18.55
CA LEU A 157 16.07 0.01 -19.93
C LEU A 157 17.32 0.40 -20.75
N GLU A 158 17.77 -0.47 -21.64
CA GLU A 158 18.72 -0.08 -22.68
C GLU A 158 17.93 0.57 -23.81
N ILE A 159 18.06 1.88 -23.95
CA ILE A 159 17.56 2.61 -25.12
C ILE A 159 18.52 2.25 -26.26
N CYS A 160 18.08 1.40 -27.18
CA CYS A 160 18.73 1.18 -28.47
C CYS A 160 18.62 2.43 -29.36
#